data_AF-A0A8V0XV78-F1
#
_entry.id   AF-A0A8V0XV78-F1
#
_cell.length_a   1.000
_cell.length_b   1.000
_cell.length_c   1.000
_cell.angle_alpha   90.00
_cell.angle_beta   90.00
_cell.angle_gamma   90.00
#
_symmetry.space_group_name_H-M   'P 1'
#
loop_
_entity.id
_entity.type
_entity.pdbx_description
1 polymer ?
#
loop_
_entity_poly.entity_id
_entity_poly.type
_entity_poly.pdbx_seq_one_letter_code
_entity_poly.pdbx_strand_id
1 'polypeptide(L)'
;MAAPCATFRCLLGPWGRLALLRQAAAGSLRFYGVRAAATGELVTHTGQVYDEKDYRRVRFVGRQKEVNKNFAIDLIAEQPVSEVESRIISCDGGGGALGHPKVYINLDKDTKTGTCGYCGLQFKQKHH
;
A
#
# COMPACT_ATOMS: atom_id res chain seq x y z
N MET A 1 -14.33 83.16 8.58
CA MET A 1 -15.02 82.39 7.52
C MET A 1 -14.11 81.23 7.14
N ALA A 2 -14.46 79.97 6.98
CA ALA A 2 -15.54 79.06 7.38
C ALA A 2 -15.03 77.65 6.96
N ALA A 3 -15.40 76.58 7.66
CA ALA A 3 -15.19 75.18 7.23
C ALA A 3 -15.99 74.85 5.94
N PRO A 4 -15.86 73.70 5.23
CA PRO A 4 -16.12 72.30 5.68
C PRO A 4 -15.04 71.29 5.20
N CYS A 5 -14.84 70.08 5.76
CA CYS A 5 -15.69 68.88 5.94
C CYS A 5 -15.94 68.05 4.66
N ALA A 6 -15.71 66.72 4.82
CA ALA A 6 -16.23 65.57 4.04
C ALA A 6 -15.51 65.22 2.70
N THR A 7 -15.33 63.98 2.23
CA THR A 7 -15.71 62.60 2.64
C THR A 7 -15.13 61.61 1.59
N PHE A 8 -14.91 60.33 1.98
CA PHE A 8 -15.07 59.10 1.16
C PHE A 8 -14.12 58.88 -0.05
N ARG A 9 -13.62 57.68 -0.40
CA ARG A 9 -14.17 56.32 -0.28
C ARG A 9 -13.05 55.29 -0.50
N CYS A 10 -13.03 54.23 0.31
CA CYS A 10 -12.29 52.99 0.07
C CYS A 10 -12.54 52.42 -1.34
N LEU A 11 -11.47 51.97 -2.02
CA LEU A 11 -11.54 50.88 -2.98
C LEU A 11 -10.52 49.82 -2.57
N LEU A 12 -10.95 48.95 -1.67
CA LEU A 12 -10.35 47.65 -1.41
C LEU A 12 -10.62 46.76 -2.64
N GLY A 13 -9.64 46.64 -3.53
CA GLY A 13 -9.61 45.57 -4.53
C GLY A 13 -9.08 44.29 -3.87
N PRO A 14 -9.83 43.18 -3.85
CA PRO A 14 -9.38 41.97 -3.17
C PRO A 14 -8.18 41.36 -3.92
N TRP A 15 -7.07 41.27 -3.19
CA TRP A 15 -5.88 40.54 -3.55
C TRP A 15 -6.19 39.16 -4.11
N GLY A 16 -5.45 38.80 -5.17
CA GLY A 16 -5.56 37.53 -5.86
C GLY A 16 -5.57 36.37 -4.87
N ARG A 17 -6.59 35.51 -4.99
CA ARG A 17 -6.55 34.18 -4.42
C ARG A 17 -5.47 33.41 -5.19
N LEU A 18 -4.24 33.45 -4.69
CA LEU A 18 -3.30 32.37 -4.94
C LEU A 18 -3.98 31.10 -4.45
N ALA A 19 -4.52 30.34 -5.40
CA ALA A 19 -4.94 28.98 -5.16
C ALA A 19 -3.70 28.24 -4.64
N LEU A 20 -3.68 27.97 -3.34
CA LEU A 20 -2.81 26.99 -2.72
C LEU A 20 -3.10 25.67 -3.43
N LEU A 21 -2.30 25.36 -4.45
CA LEU A 21 -2.24 24.06 -5.05
C LEU A 21 -1.82 23.12 -3.92
N ARG A 22 -2.79 22.44 -3.31
CA ARG A 22 -2.55 21.35 -2.37
C ARG A 22 -1.66 20.37 -3.11
N GLN A 23 -0.38 20.35 -2.75
CA GLN A 23 0.54 19.29 -3.17
C GLN A 23 -0.08 18.00 -2.64
N ALA A 24 -0.70 17.22 -3.54
CA ALA A 24 -1.13 15.88 -3.22
C ALA A 24 0.13 15.13 -2.77
N ALA A 25 0.10 14.65 -1.53
CA ALA A 25 1.17 13.80 -1.03
C ALA A 25 1.39 12.68 -2.04
N ALA A 26 2.62 12.55 -2.53
CA ALA A 26 3.03 11.45 -3.40
C ALA A 26 2.95 10.14 -2.60
N GLY A 27 1.74 9.60 -2.46
CA GLY A 27 1.54 8.24 -2.01
C GLY A 27 2.21 7.35 -3.03
N SER A 28 3.19 6.55 -2.59
CA SER A 28 3.78 5.49 -3.41
C SER A 28 2.66 4.55 -3.85
N LEU A 29 2.18 4.71 -5.08
CA LEU A 29 1.18 3.83 -5.65
C LEU A 29 1.85 2.47 -5.86
N ARG A 30 1.62 1.53 -4.93
CA ARG A 30 2.05 0.15 -5.14
C ARG A 30 1.17 -0.42 -6.25
N PHE A 31 1.77 -0.66 -7.42
CA PHE A 31 1.11 -1.42 -8.48
C PHE A 31 1.05 -2.88 -8.07
N TYR A 32 -0.12 -3.27 -7.57
CA TYR A 32 -0.52 -4.64 -7.29
C TYR A 32 -0.74 -5.40 -8.61
N GLY A 33 -0.35 -6.67 -8.65
CA GLY A 33 -0.61 -7.60 -9.75
C GLY A 33 0.54 -7.84 -10.73
N VAL A 34 0.25 -8.66 -11.74
CA VAL A 34 1.18 -9.07 -12.79
C VAL A 34 1.58 -7.87 -13.65
N ARG A 35 2.89 -7.69 -13.82
CA ARG A 35 3.45 -6.67 -14.71
C ARG A 35 3.92 -7.32 -16.01
N ALA A 36 3.82 -6.59 -17.12
CA ALA A 36 4.44 -6.98 -18.37
C ALA A 36 5.83 -6.33 -18.49
N ALA A 37 6.82 -7.10 -18.93
CA ALA A 37 8.13 -6.59 -19.27
C ALA A 37 8.11 -5.89 -20.65
N ALA A 38 9.19 -5.19 -21.00
CA ALA A 38 9.34 -4.51 -22.29
C ALA A 38 9.20 -5.47 -23.48
N THR A 39 9.56 -6.74 -23.30
CA THR A 39 9.39 -7.83 -24.28
C THR A 39 7.94 -8.28 -24.48
N GLY A 40 7.01 -7.77 -23.68
CA GLY A 40 5.62 -8.23 -23.62
C GLY A 40 5.40 -9.49 -22.77
N GLU A 41 6.45 -10.09 -22.20
CA GLU A 41 6.31 -11.23 -21.30
C GLU A 41 5.82 -10.83 -19.91
N LEU A 42 5.02 -11.70 -19.29
CA LEU A 42 4.59 -11.51 -17.91
C LEU A 42 5.74 -11.77 -16.93
N VAL A 43 5.91 -10.82 -16.01
CA VAL A 43 6.83 -10.92 -14.88
C VAL A 43 6.18 -11.80 -13.81
N THR A 44 6.96 -12.73 -13.26
CA THR A 44 6.49 -13.64 -12.21
C THR A 44 6.30 -12.91 -10.87
N HIS A 45 5.60 -13.53 -9.91
CA HIS A 45 5.39 -12.96 -8.57
C HIS A 45 6.69 -12.70 -7.79
N THR A 46 7.79 -13.36 -8.16
CA THR A 46 9.14 -13.12 -7.60
C THR A 46 9.90 -11.99 -8.32
N GLY A 47 9.36 -11.48 -9.44
CA GLY A 47 10.03 -10.48 -10.28
C GLY A 47 10.87 -11.06 -11.42
N GLN A 48 10.90 -12.39 -11.62
CA GLN A 48 11.71 -13.01 -12.68
C GLN A 48 11.09 -12.79 -14.07
N VAL A 49 11.94 -12.35 -15.00
CA VAL A 49 11.73 -12.33 -16.44
C VAL A 49 13.07 -12.56 -17.15
N TYR A 50 13.05 -13.06 -18.39
CA TYR A 50 14.27 -13.21 -19.18
C TYR A 50 14.63 -11.88 -19.86
N ASP A 51 15.93 -11.60 -20.00
CA ASP A 51 16.39 -10.42 -20.71
C ASP A 51 16.00 -10.46 -22.18
N GLU A 52 15.97 -9.29 -22.82
CA GLU A 52 15.54 -9.16 -24.21
C GLU A 52 16.42 -9.97 -25.18
N LYS A 53 17.71 -10.10 -24.84
CA LYS A 53 18.73 -10.80 -25.63
C LYS A 53 19.01 -12.22 -25.13
N ASP A 54 18.25 -12.71 -24.16
CA ASP A 54 18.46 -14.04 -23.61
C ASP A 54 17.90 -15.12 -24.55
N TYR A 55 18.78 -15.99 -25.04
CA TYR A 55 18.42 -17.10 -25.92
C TYR A 55 17.41 -18.06 -25.27
N ARG A 56 17.36 -18.13 -23.93
CA ARG A 56 16.46 -19.02 -23.19
C ARG A 56 14.99 -18.71 -23.44
N ARG A 57 14.65 -17.52 -23.96
CA ARG A 57 13.30 -17.11 -24.33
C ARG A 57 12.70 -17.94 -25.47
N VAL A 58 13.54 -18.53 -26.31
CA VAL A 58 13.11 -19.38 -27.44
C VAL A 58 12.14 -20.49 -27.01
N ARG A 59 12.23 -20.96 -25.75
CA ARG A 59 11.33 -21.98 -25.20
C ARG A 59 9.85 -21.57 -25.17
N PHE A 60 9.57 -20.27 -25.16
CA PHE A 60 8.22 -19.70 -25.13
C PHE A 60 7.79 -19.15 -26.49
N VAL A 61 8.61 -19.26 -27.54
CA VAL A 61 8.18 -18.90 -28.89
C VAL A 61 7.15 -19.93 -29.36
N GLY A 62 5.94 -19.47 -29.70
CA GLY A 62 4.81 -20.33 -30.06
C GLY A 62 4.16 -21.07 -28.88
N ARG A 63 4.53 -20.73 -27.64
CA ARG A 63 3.94 -21.28 -26.40
C ARG A 63 3.66 -20.16 -25.41
N GLN A 64 2.85 -20.41 -24.39
CA GLN A 64 2.61 -19.42 -23.33
C GLN A 64 3.52 -19.67 -22.12
N LYS A 65 4.06 -18.59 -21.55
CA LYS A 65 4.71 -18.63 -20.23
C LYS A 65 3.61 -18.59 -19.16
N GLU A 66 3.44 -19.69 -18.44
CA GLU A 66 2.44 -19.78 -17.38
C GLU A 66 2.92 -19.03 -16.13
N VAL A 67 2.12 -18.06 -15.70
CA VAL A 67 2.36 -17.26 -14.50
C VAL A 67 1.06 -17.17 -13.71
N ASN A 68 1.13 -17.43 -12.40
CA ASN A 68 -0.01 -17.23 -11.52
C ASN A 68 -0.35 -15.74 -11.44
N LYS A 69 -1.60 -15.36 -11.69
CA LYS A 69 -2.06 -13.97 -11.69
C LYS A 69 -2.35 -13.43 -10.28
N ASN A 70 -2.61 -14.32 -9.33
CA ASN A 70 -2.99 -13.98 -7.97
C ASN A 70 -1.76 -13.94 -7.08
N PHE A 71 -1.19 -12.76 -6.87
CA PHE A 71 0.00 -12.59 -6.05
C PHE A 71 -0.36 -12.53 -4.56
N ALA A 72 0.23 -13.42 -3.75
CA ALA A 72 -0.05 -13.49 -2.32
C ALA A 72 0.33 -12.20 -1.56
N ILE A 73 1.35 -11.47 -2.03
CA ILE A 73 1.79 -10.19 -1.45
C ILE A 73 0.64 -9.18 -1.46
N ASP A 74 -0.12 -9.15 -2.54
CA ASP A 74 -1.19 -8.18 -2.76
C ASP A 74 -2.41 -8.57 -1.93
N LEU A 75 -2.76 -9.85 -1.94
CA LEU A 75 -3.88 -10.40 -1.17
C LEU A 75 -3.69 -10.24 0.35
N ILE A 76 -2.47 -10.41 0.86
CA ILE A 76 -2.17 -10.22 2.28
C ILE A 76 -2.21 -8.73 2.65
N ALA A 77 -1.77 -7.85 1.75
CA ALA A 77 -1.81 -6.41 1.97
C ALA A 77 -3.25 -5.85 1.96
N GLU A 78 -4.16 -6.50 1.24
CA GLU A 78 -5.58 -6.16 1.21
C GLU A 78 -6.31 -6.54 2.52
N GLN A 79 -5.83 -7.54 3.24
CA GLN A 79 -6.44 -7.96 4.51
C GLN A 79 -6.32 -6.86 5.58
N PRO A 80 -7.39 -6.60 6.35
CA PRO A 80 -7.36 -5.60 7.41
C PRO A 80 -6.46 -6.04 8.56
N VAL A 81 -5.86 -5.05 9.22
CA VAL A 81 -5.09 -5.29 10.45
C VAL A 81 -6.08 -5.66 11.56
N SER A 82 -5.86 -6.81 12.20
CA SER A 82 -6.69 -7.29 13.31
C SER A 82 -6.28 -6.60 14.61
N GLU A 83 -7.20 -5.84 15.19
CA GLU A 83 -6.93 -5.09 16.40
C GLU A 83 -7.41 -5.86 17.64
N VAL A 84 -6.52 -6.06 18.62
CA VAL A 84 -6.76 -6.85 19.83
C VAL A 84 -6.41 -6.05 21.09
N GLU A 85 -7.04 -6.34 22.23
CA GLU A 85 -6.75 -5.65 23.49
C GLU A 85 -5.55 -6.28 24.23
N SER A 86 -5.27 -7.55 23.97
CA SER A 86 -4.20 -8.29 24.65
C SER A 86 -2.81 -7.93 24.13
N ARG A 87 -1.84 -7.94 25.05
CA ARG A 87 -0.42 -7.72 24.75
C ARG A 87 0.20 -8.85 23.91
N ILE A 88 -0.26 -10.10 24.12
CA ILE A 88 0.19 -11.29 23.40
C ILE A 88 -1.04 -11.93 22.76
N ILE A 89 -0.93 -12.28 21.48
CA ILE A 89 -1.98 -12.97 20.73
C ILE A 89 -1.49 -14.34 20.26
N SER A 90 -2.36 -15.35 20.27
CA SER A 90 -2.08 -16.64 19.65
C SER A 90 -2.71 -16.73 18.27
N CYS A 91 -1.91 -17.06 17.26
CA CYS A 91 -2.37 -17.29 15.89
C CYS A 91 -2.11 -18.75 15.51
N ASP A 92 -3.12 -19.42 15.00
CA ASP A 92 -3.11 -20.78 14.45
C ASP A 92 -3.46 -20.81 12.95
N GLY A 93 -3.78 -19.66 12.36
CA GLY A 93 -4.23 -19.54 10.98
C GLY A 93 -5.68 -19.96 10.73
N GLY A 94 -6.43 -20.25 11.79
CA GLY A 94 -7.80 -20.72 11.72
C GLY A 94 -7.92 -22.22 11.45
N GLY A 95 -9.03 -22.82 11.90
CA GLY A 95 -9.32 -24.25 11.66
C GLY A 95 -8.50 -25.22 12.52
N GLY A 96 -7.85 -24.75 13.59
CA GLY A 96 -7.12 -25.58 14.55
C GLY A 96 -5.97 -26.36 13.91
N ALA A 97 -6.20 -27.64 13.59
CA ALA A 97 -5.20 -28.51 12.97
C ALA A 97 -5.02 -28.29 11.46
N LEU A 98 -5.94 -27.58 10.80
CA LEU A 98 -5.88 -27.30 9.36
C LEU A 98 -5.02 -26.07 9.01
N GLY A 99 -4.66 -25.27 10.02
CA GLY A 99 -3.85 -24.08 9.86
C GLY A 99 -2.35 -24.36 10.03
N HIS A 100 -1.66 -23.43 10.67
CA HIS A 100 -0.24 -23.56 11.00
C HIS A 100 -0.04 -23.84 12.49
N PRO A 101 1.17 -24.27 12.92
CA PRO A 101 1.46 -24.44 14.34
C PRO A 101 1.13 -23.17 15.13
N LYS A 102 0.48 -23.34 16.28
CA LYS A 102 0.09 -22.23 17.15
C LYS A 102 1.33 -21.43 17.55
N VAL A 103 1.35 -20.14 17.19
CA VAL A 103 2.40 -19.20 17.57
C VAL A 103 1.87 -18.04 18.36
N TYR A 104 2.71 -17.50 19.23
CA TYR A 104 2.42 -16.35 20.07
C TYR A 104 3.18 -15.14 19.54
N ILE A 105 2.45 -14.05 19.29
CA ILE A 105 2.98 -12.81 18.72
C ILE A 105 2.90 -11.73 19.79
N ASN A 106 4.03 -11.05 20.03
CA ASN A 106 4.09 -9.94 20.98
C ASN A 106 3.71 -8.63 20.30
N LEU A 107 2.81 -7.87 20.94
CA LEU A 107 2.28 -6.60 20.44
C LEU A 107 2.76 -5.38 21.25
N ASP A 108 3.83 -5.55 22.04
CA ASP A 108 4.41 -4.53 22.92
C ASP A 108 4.84 -3.23 22.22
N LYS A 109 5.02 -3.27 20.90
CA LYS A 109 5.56 -2.15 20.11
C LYS A 109 4.44 -1.51 19.29
N ASP A 110 3.90 -0.39 19.78
CA ASP A 110 2.79 0.32 19.12
C ASP A 110 3.15 0.92 17.75
N THR A 111 4.45 1.12 17.50
CA THR A 111 4.96 1.69 16.25
C THR A 111 4.85 0.71 15.08
N LYS A 112 4.75 -0.60 15.32
CA LYS A 112 4.71 -1.64 14.27
C LYS A 112 3.58 -2.62 14.53
N THR A 113 2.95 -3.09 13.47
CA THR A 113 2.03 -4.22 13.56
C THR A 113 2.81 -5.51 13.79
N GLY A 114 2.28 -6.39 14.64
CA GLY A 114 2.82 -7.74 14.83
C GLY A 114 2.34 -8.64 13.71
N THR A 115 3.23 -9.02 12.81
CA THR A 115 2.90 -9.90 11.67
C THR A 115 3.09 -11.36 12.04
N CYS A 116 2.12 -12.22 11.72
CA CYS A 116 2.28 -13.66 11.83
C CYS A 116 3.25 -14.18 10.75
N GLY A 117 4.28 -14.94 11.15
CA GLY A 117 5.26 -15.51 10.22
C GLY A 117 4.72 -16.59 9.27
N TYR A 118 3.49 -17.06 9.47
CA TYR A 118 2.85 -18.08 8.65
C TYR A 118 1.76 -17.46 7.76
N CYS A 119 0.67 -16.98 8.35
CA CYS A 119 -0.45 -16.41 7.58
C CYS A 119 -0.14 -15.04 6.98
N GLY A 120 0.88 -14.32 7.44
CA GLY A 120 1.15 -12.94 7.02
C GLY A 120 0.14 -11.91 7.54
N LEU A 121 -0.88 -12.34 8.30
CA LEU A 121 -1.85 -11.45 8.94
C LEU A 121 -1.16 -10.53 9.95
N GLN A 122 -1.68 -9.31 10.03
CA GLN A 122 -1.14 -8.26 10.89
C GLN A 122 -2.05 -8.05 12.09
N PHE A 123 -1.45 -7.93 13.27
CA PHE A 123 -2.13 -7.66 14.51
C PHE A 123 -1.64 -6.36 15.13
N LYS A 124 -2.52 -5.62 15.81
CA LYS A 124 -2.17 -4.41 16.55
C LYS A 124 -2.89 -4.38 17.89
N GLN A 125 -2.21 -3.91 18.93
CA GLN A 125 -2.86 -3.69 20.21
C GLN A 125 -3.71 -2.40 20.15
N LYS A 126 -4.98 -2.47 20.55
CA LYS A 126 -5.78 -1.27 20.83
C LYS A 126 -5.46 -0.81 22.24
N HIS A 127 -5.02 0.45 22.38
CA HIS A 127 -4.95 1.13 23.67
C HIS A 127 -6.22 1.97 23.84
N HIS A 128 -6.82 1.88 25.03
CA HIS A 128 -7.98 2.70 25.40
C HIS A 128 -7.57 4.10 25.84
#